data_AF-A0A5K0WS83-F1
#
_entry.id   AF-A0A5K0WS83-F1
#
_cell.length_a   1.000
_cell.length_b   1.000
_cell.length_c   1.000
_cell.angle_alpha   90.00
_cell.angle_beta   90.00
_cell.angle_gamma   90.00
#
_symmetry.space_group_name_H-M   'P 1'
#
loop_
_entity.id
_entity.type
_entity.pdbx_description
1 polymer ?
#
loop_
_entity_poly.entity_id
_entity_poly.type
_entity_poly.pdbx_seq_one_letter_code
_entity_poly.pdbx_strand_id
1 'polypeptide(L)'
;MLGIRTSLPLPSRWEVAAQLLVYVLVEDYASYWIHRWMHSPWFYDKFHRVHHEFTAPIGIIANYGHWLDVLILGLPTFACPAVVPCHVLTFGMWLLLRQILAIESHCG
;
A
#
# COMPACT_ATOMS: atom_id res chain seq x y z
N MET A 1 -16.71 0.73 11.73
CA MET A 1 -15.95 -0.21 10.87
C MET A 1 -15.44 0.57 9.67
N LEU A 2 -14.23 0.30 9.16
CA LEU A 2 -13.50 0.99 8.07
C LEU A 2 -14.19 0.93 6.68
N GLY A 3 -15.52 0.95 6.61
CA GLY A 3 -16.28 0.84 5.36
C GLY A 3 -16.24 -0.55 4.70
N ILE A 4 -15.57 -1.54 5.30
CA ILE A 4 -15.47 -2.89 4.72
C ILE A 4 -16.72 -3.70 5.09
N ARG A 5 -17.53 -4.06 4.10
CA ARG A 5 -18.72 -4.91 4.28
C ARG A 5 -18.42 -6.38 3.94
N THR A 6 -19.07 -7.30 4.65
CA THR A 6 -18.95 -8.76 4.47
C THR A 6 -20.26 -9.42 4.01
N SER A 7 -21.36 -8.66 3.98
CA SER A 7 -22.69 -9.17 3.63
C SER A 7 -22.92 -9.20 2.11
N LEU A 8 -23.82 -10.10 1.70
CA LEU A 8 -24.40 -10.09 0.36
C LEU A 8 -25.20 -8.80 0.08
N PRO A 9 -25.40 -8.42 -1.20
CA PRO A 9 -24.91 -9.10 -2.41
C PRO A 9 -23.40 -8.90 -2.64
N LEU A 10 -22.78 -9.79 -3.42
CA LEU A 10 -21.37 -9.63 -3.84
C LEU A 10 -21.20 -8.35 -4.69
N PRO A 11 -20.01 -7.72 -4.68
CA PRO A 11 -19.76 -6.54 -5.48
C PRO A 11 -19.83 -6.88 -6.97
N SER A 12 -20.38 -5.97 -7.78
CA SER A 12 -20.36 -6.14 -9.23
C SER A 12 -18.93 -6.00 -9.78
N ARG A 13 -18.65 -6.54 -10.97
CA ARG A 13 -17.32 -6.40 -11.60
C ARG A 13 -16.92 -4.93 -11.81
N TRP A 14 -17.89 -4.05 -12.07
CA TRP A 14 -17.65 -2.62 -12.22
C TRP A 14 -17.43 -1.89 -10.92
N GLU A 15 -18.12 -2.28 -9.84
CA GLU A 15 -17.84 -1.79 -8.49
C GLU A 15 -16.40 -2.13 -8.09
N VAL A 16 -15.98 -3.38 -8.31
CA VAL A 16 -14.60 -3.83 -8.08
C VAL A 16 -13.60 -3.01 -8.89
N ALA A 17 -13.81 -2.88 -10.20
CA ALA A 17 -12.87 -2.18 -11.08
C ALA A 17 -12.72 -0.70 -10.71
N ALA A 18 -13.84 -0.02 -10.42
CA ALA A 18 -13.83 1.39 -10.02
C ALA A 18 -13.14 1.59 -8.66
N GLN A 19 -13.42 0.72 -7.68
CA GLN A 19 -12.78 0.77 -6.36
C GLN A 19 -11.27 0.55 -6.47
N LEU A 20 -10.83 -0.48 -7.21
CA LEU A 20 -9.40 -0.75 -7.42
C LEU A 20 -8.70 0.42 -8.13
N LEU A 21 -9.33 1.03 -9.13
CA LEU A 21 -8.77 2.20 -9.81
C LEU A 21 -8.56 3.37 -8.83
N VAL A 22 -9.57 3.68 -8.02
CA VAL A 22 -9.45 4.74 -6.99
C VAL A 22 -8.35 4.41 -5.99
N TYR A 23 -8.26 3.15 -5.55
CA TYR A 23 -7.25 2.73 -4.59
C TYR A 23 -5.84 2.84 -5.15
N VAL A 24 -5.61 2.45 -6.40
CA VAL A 24 -4.30 2.63 -7.06
C VAL A 24 -3.92 4.11 -7.09
N LEU A 25 -4.85 5.01 -7.45
CA LEU A 25 -4.58 6.45 -7.52
C LEU A 25 -4.28 7.07 -6.14
N VAL A 26 -5.05 6.68 -5.11
CA VAL A 26 -4.86 7.17 -3.74
C VAL A 26 -3.55 6.63 -3.16
N GLU A 27 -3.30 5.33 -3.32
CA GLU A 27 -2.07 4.67 -2.88
C GLU A 27 -0.85 5.30 -3.54
N ASP A 28 -0.83 5.41 -4.87
CA ASP A 28 0.31 5.96 -5.61
C ASP A 28 0.65 7.38 -5.14
N TYR A 29 -0.36 8.25 -5.11
CA TYR A 29 -0.17 9.63 -4.68
C TYR A 29 0.30 9.75 -3.23
N ALA A 30 -0.39 9.09 -2.29
CA ALA A 30 -0.06 9.19 -0.87
C ALA A 30 1.27 8.52 -0.53
N SER A 31 1.52 7.32 -1.07
CA SER A 31 2.77 6.58 -0.87
C SER A 31 3.96 7.35 -1.42
N TYR A 32 3.84 8.03 -2.57
CA TYR A 32 4.91 8.88 -3.09
C TYR A 32 5.31 9.97 -2.09
N TRP A 33 4.35 10.74 -1.58
CA TRP A 33 4.64 11.85 -0.67
C TRP A 33 5.14 11.39 0.69
N ILE A 34 4.57 10.30 1.22
CA ILE A 34 5.01 9.71 2.49
C ILE A 34 6.43 9.17 2.34
N HIS A 35 6.70 8.38 1.30
CA HIS A 35 8.03 7.83 1.04
C HIS A 35 9.07 8.96 0.85
N ARG A 36 8.73 10.00 0.10
CA ARG A 36 9.58 11.19 -0.06
C ARG A 36 9.87 11.88 1.28
N TRP A 37 8.87 11.99 2.16
CA TRP A 37 9.06 12.53 3.50
C TRP A 37 9.95 11.63 4.39
N MET A 38 9.84 10.31 4.26
CA MET A 38 10.69 9.35 4.97
C MET A 38 12.16 9.43 4.54
N HIS A 39 12.43 9.94 3.35
CA HIS A 39 13.78 10.29 2.90
C HIS A 39 14.32 11.62 3.46
N SER A 40 13.59 12.31 4.34
CA SER A 40 14.15 13.45 5.07
C SER A 40 15.32 13.04 5.98
N PRO A 41 16.32 13.91 6.25
CA PRO A 41 17.57 13.51 6.90
C PRO A 41 17.36 12.78 8.25
N TRP A 42 16.45 13.29 9.08
CA TRP A 42 16.18 12.70 10.39
C TRP A 42 15.46 11.36 10.28
N PHE A 43 14.42 11.28 9.46
CA PHE A 43 13.63 10.06 9.34
C PHE A 43 14.44 8.94 8.66
N TYR A 44 15.21 9.31 7.62
CA TYR A 44 16.08 8.38 6.91
C TYR A 44 17.12 7.76 7.84
N ASP A 45 17.88 8.57 8.57
CA ASP A 45 18.92 8.08 9.47
C ASP A 45 18.36 7.12 10.55
N LYS A 46 17.18 7.45 11.11
CA LYS A 46 16.60 6.71 12.24
C LYS A 46 15.85 5.46 11.85
N PHE A 47 15.14 5.47 10.74
CA PHE A 47 14.21 4.39 10.39
C PHE A 47 14.41 3.90 8.96
N HIS A 48 14.39 4.82 8.00
CA HIS A 48 14.29 4.43 6.59
C HIS A 48 15.56 3.86 5.97
N ARG A 49 16.72 4.10 6.58
CA ARG A 49 17.99 3.51 6.15
C ARG A 49 17.99 1.99 6.20
N VAL A 50 17.22 1.36 7.10
CA VAL A 50 17.11 -0.11 7.17
C VAL A 50 16.42 -0.68 5.93
N HIS A 51 15.39 0.01 5.43
CA HIS A 51 14.70 -0.38 4.19
C HIS A 51 15.65 -0.31 2.98
N HIS A 52 16.54 0.69 2.95
CA HIS A 52 17.53 0.89 1.87
C HIS A 52 18.88 0.19 2.11
N GLU A 53 18.99 -0.73 3.08
CA GLU A 53 20.27 -1.41 3.35
C GLU A 53 20.69 -2.38 2.23
N PHE A 54 19.70 -2.91 1.51
CA PHE A 54 19.91 -3.75 0.34
C PHE A 54 19.80 -2.89 -0.92
N THR A 55 20.94 -2.70 -1.59
CA THR A 55 21.02 -1.90 -2.82
C THR A 55 20.75 -2.72 -4.09
N ALA A 56 20.72 -4.04 -4.00
CA ALA A 56 20.36 -4.92 -5.10
C ALA A 56 18.82 -4.98 -5.25
N PRO A 57 18.27 -4.99 -6.47
CA PRO A 57 16.83 -5.08 -6.71
C PRO A 57 16.33 -6.50 -6.38
N ILE A 58 15.83 -6.67 -5.17
CA ILE A 58 15.31 -7.95 -4.68
C ILE A 58 13.83 -7.73 -4.34
N GLY A 59 12.93 -8.10 -5.25
CA GLY A 59 11.50 -7.81 -5.09
C GLY A 59 10.86 -8.33 -3.78
N ILE A 60 11.28 -9.51 -3.30
CA ILE A 60 10.70 -10.13 -2.09
C ILE A 60 11.03 -9.37 -0.79
N ILE A 61 12.07 -8.53 -0.78
CA ILE A 61 12.40 -7.68 0.37
C ILE A 61 11.71 -6.31 0.32
N ALA A 62 10.74 -6.10 -0.57
CA ALA A 62 9.99 -4.83 -0.67
C ALA A 62 9.35 -4.36 0.64
N ASN A 63 9.03 -5.29 1.57
CA ASN A 63 8.50 -4.95 2.90
C ASN A 63 9.55 -5.12 4.02
N TYR A 64 10.81 -5.38 3.69
CA TYR A 64 11.90 -5.41 4.66
C TYR A 64 12.23 -3.99 5.09
N GLY A 65 12.36 -3.78 6.39
CA GLY A 65 12.70 -2.47 6.94
C GLY A 65 12.42 -2.39 8.43
N HIS A 66 12.58 -1.19 8.98
CA HIS A 66 12.21 -0.92 10.35
C HIS A 66 10.68 -1.07 10.54
N TRP A 67 10.22 -1.58 11.69
CA TRP A 67 8.77 -1.81 11.92
C TRP A 67 7.92 -0.54 11.72
N LEU A 68 8.49 0.63 12.03
CA LEU A 68 7.84 1.92 11.83
C LEU A 68 7.66 2.26 10.34
N ASP A 69 8.61 1.88 9.49
CA ASP A 69 8.47 2.05 8.04
C ASP A 69 7.31 1.23 7.51
N VAL A 70 7.22 -0.03 7.94
CA VAL A 70 6.14 -0.95 7.53
C VAL A 70 4.77 -0.37 7.92
N LEU A 71 4.66 0.19 9.14
CA LEU A 71 3.41 0.83 9.58
C LEU A 71 3.09 2.08 8.76
N ILE A 72 4.05 2.99 8.57
CA ILE A 72 3.82 4.27 7.90
C ILE A 72 3.54 4.08 6.40
N LEU A 73 4.34 3.26 5.71
CA LEU A 73 4.13 2.93 4.29
C LEU A 73 2.88 2.07 4.06
N GLY A 74 2.34 1.44 5.11
CA GLY A 74 1.07 0.73 5.04
C GLY A 74 -0.16 1.64 5.19
N LEU A 75 -0.02 2.85 5.73
CA LEU A 75 -1.15 3.76 5.99
C LEU A 75 -2.00 4.05 4.75
N PRO A 76 -1.42 4.39 3.56
CA PRO A 76 -2.20 4.60 2.34
C PRO A 76 -3.10 3.43 1.98
N THR A 77 -2.59 2.20 2.14
CA THR A 77 -3.29 0.97 1.75
C THR A 77 -4.55 0.76 2.58
N PHE A 78 -4.50 1.09 3.88
CA PHE A 78 -5.64 0.98 4.79
C PHE A 78 -6.55 2.22 4.78
N ALA A 79 -6.06 3.37 4.32
CA ALA A 79 -6.89 4.57 4.13
C ALA A 79 -7.85 4.43 2.94
N CYS A 80 -7.48 3.65 1.92
CA CYS A 80 -8.27 3.44 0.71
C CYS A 80 -9.75 3.04 0.99
N PRO A 81 -10.07 2.00 1.79
CA PRO A 81 -11.45 1.66 2.15
C PRO A 81 -12.19 2.71 2.98
N ALA A 82 -11.47 3.60 3.67
CA ALA A 82 -12.09 4.70 4.39
C ALA A 82 -12.54 5.83 3.43
N VAL A 83 -11.83 6.02 2.32
CA VAL A 83 -12.21 6.96 1.25
C VAL A 83 -13.37 6.41 0.43
N VAL A 84 -13.26 5.15 -0.02
CA VAL A 84 -14.34 4.46 -0.75
C VAL A 84 -14.60 3.11 -0.08
N PRO A 85 -15.69 2.98 0.71
CA PRO A 85 -16.09 1.70 1.30
C PRO A 85 -16.24 0.59 0.26
N CYS A 86 -15.85 -0.65 0.61
CA CYS A 86 -15.89 -1.79 -0.32
C CYS A 86 -16.29 -3.10 0.34
N HIS A 87 -16.52 -4.12 -0.48
CA HIS A 87 -16.71 -5.48 0.01
C HIS A 87 -15.37 -6.13 0.39
N VAL A 88 -15.36 -7.05 1.37
CA VAL A 88 -14.17 -7.76 1.84
C VAL A 88 -13.39 -8.47 0.72
N LEU A 89 -14.08 -8.96 -0.30
CA LEU A 89 -13.44 -9.53 -1.50
C LEU A 89 -12.68 -8.48 -2.31
N THR A 90 -13.24 -7.28 -2.50
CA THR A 90 -12.53 -6.17 -3.16
C THR A 90 -11.31 -5.76 -2.35
N PHE A 91 -11.46 -5.69 -1.02
CA PHE A 91 -10.33 -5.40 -0.14
C PHE A 91 -9.23 -6.46 -0.22
N GLY A 92 -9.58 -7.75 -0.26
CA GLY A 92 -8.61 -8.83 -0.47
C GLY A 92 -7.88 -8.72 -1.81
N MET A 93 -8.60 -8.45 -2.90
CA MET A 93 -8.01 -8.21 -4.22
C MET A 93 -7.08 -6.99 -4.21
N TRP A 94 -7.47 -5.93 -3.51
CA TRP A 94 -6.66 -4.73 -3.33
C TRP A 94 -5.34 -5.03 -2.61
N LEU A 95 -5.39 -5.76 -1.47
CA LEU A 95 -4.19 -6.13 -0.73
C LEU A 95 -3.23 -6.96 -1.60
N LEU A 96 -3.74 -7.91 -2.38
CA LEU A 96 -2.92 -8.71 -3.30
C LEU A 96 -2.28 -7.84 -4.39
N LEU A 97 -3.08 -7.00 -5.06
CA LEU A 97 -2.59 -6.09 -6.09
C LEU A 97 -1.50 -5.16 -5.55
N ARG A 98 -1.72 -4.58 -4.37
CA ARG A 98 -0.72 -3.71 -3.71
C ARG A 98 0.59 -4.44 -3.48
N GLN A 99 0.57 -5.69 -2.98
CA GLN A 99 1.81 -6.44 -2.76
C GLN A 99 2.56 -6.73 -4.07
N ILE A 100 1.82 -7.03 -5.15
CA ILE A 100 2.42 -7.21 -6.48
C ILE A 100 3.09 -5.92 -6.94
N LEU A 101 2.42 -4.76 -6.83
CA LEU A 101 2.98 -3.46 -7.18
C LEU A 101 4.20 -3.11 -6.32
N ALA A 102 4.16 -3.41 -5.02
CA ALA A 102 5.31 -3.19 -4.13
C ALA A 102 6.52 -4.03 -4.55
N ILE A 103 6.33 -5.30 -4.91
CA ILE A 103 7.39 -6.18 -5.41
C ILE A 103 7.94 -5.65 -6.73
N GLU A 104 7.07 -5.25 -7.66
CA GLU A 104 7.44 -4.76 -8.99
C GLU A 104 8.34 -3.52 -8.90
N SER A 105 8.00 -2.56 -8.04
CA SER A 105 8.85 -1.37 -7.77
C SER A 105 10.25 -1.67 -7.25
N HIS A 106 10.53 -2.90 -6.79
CA HIS A 106 11.82 -3.33 -6.26
C HIS A 106 12.58 -4.31 -7.19
N CYS A 107 12.08 -4.54 -8.41
CA CYS A 107 12.69 -5.47 -9.36
C CYS A 107 13.71 -4.84 -10.34
N GLY A 108 13.88 -3.51 -10.30
CA GLY A 108 14.84 -2.78 -11.15
C GLY A 108 14.27 -2.32 -12.47
#